data_AF-G7J4H1-F1
#
_entry.id   AF-G7J4H1-F1
#
_cell.length_a   1.000
_cell.length_b   1.000
_cell.length_c   1.000
_cell.angle_alpha   90.00
_cell.angle_beta   90.00
_cell.angle_gamma   90.00
#
_symmetry.space_group_name_H-M   'P 1'
#
loop_
_entity.id
_entity.type
_entity.pdbx_description
1 polymer ?
#
loop_
_entity_poly.entity_id
_entity_poly.type
_entity_poly.pdbx_seq_one_letter_code
_entity_poly.pdbx_strand_id
1 'polypeptide(L)'
;MEHQNPGVIVTDNETDNRRRRTRTANQLYANQQIQQAAVQRAKKSKSYFRDQGFKRSCLFFTSSLRDPRSLSFRAAYIRLLECDDAHQMCAYVGSLFHMFVPDLKENVIEALSNCGIEVTEVDSDAVLRISGLELEDIPSITRSEFGIIWAYCILCLFKNPSVINYKNYMSSRIAELLGLVHTPSAEQVKIPLRLEHAKNLRQMLGSQEKFCKEVLVFIINNVNKSSFLRSTIQYLDRILAWSNMSSFTIIFESLIMTKSPVIYERFLRAEALKFADTVEAICASDYPQYFRYFAAWTDHMHLLDRNRFPMSIAVAEKIKYDTSSTSVNKKREPRSGGKFVQSSQTCNEVQRSCYKTNFFLRD
;
A
#
# COMPACT_ATOMS: atom_id res chain seq x y z
N MET A 1 -38.40 -2.28 73.14
CA MET A 1 -37.08 -2.62 72.59
C MET A 1 -37.30 -3.19 71.21
N GLU A 2 -37.21 -2.35 70.17
CA GLU A 2 -37.22 -2.79 68.77
C GLU A 2 -35.98 -2.20 68.10
N HIS A 3 -35.04 -3.08 67.73
CA HIS A 3 -33.85 -2.73 66.97
C HIS A 3 -34.21 -2.64 65.49
N GLN A 4 -34.20 -1.44 64.92
CA GLN A 4 -34.25 -1.24 63.47
C GLN A 4 -32.85 -1.42 62.88
N ASN A 5 -32.76 -2.32 61.90
CA ASN A 5 -31.56 -2.66 61.14
C ASN A 5 -31.33 -1.61 60.03
N PRO A 6 -30.12 -1.03 59.87
CA PRO A 6 -29.83 -0.09 58.81
C PRO A 6 -29.70 -0.82 57.46
N GLY A 7 -30.60 -0.52 56.53
CA GLY A 7 -30.59 -1.03 55.17
C GLY A 7 -29.36 -0.56 54.38
N VAL A 8 -28.63 -1.52 53.81
CA VAL A 8 -27.49 -1.29 52.92
C VAL A 8 -28.00 -0.77 51.58
N ILE A 9 -27.70 0.49 51.27
CA ILE A 9 -27.95 1.11 49.96
C ILE A 9 -26.87 0.59 48.99
N VAL A 10 -27.19 -0.45 48.24
CA VAL A 10 -26.37 -0.91 47.10
C VAL A 10 -26.54 0.12 45.98
N THR A 11 -25.47 0.83 45.65
CA THR A 11 -25.49 1.91 44.66
C THR A 11 -25.49 1.34 43.22
N ASP A 12 -26.38 1.86 42.37
CA ASP A 12 -26.62 1.43 40.97
C ASP A 12 -25.39 1.45 40.02
N ASN A 13 -24.25 1.94 40.49
CA ASN A 13 -23.04 2.10 39.68
C ASN A 13 -22.31 0.77 39.36
N GLU A 14 -22.44 -0.25 40.19
CA GLU A 14 -21.78 -1.54 39.91
C GLU A 14 -22.46 -2.31 38.76
N THR A 15 -23.78 -2.16 38.65
CA THR A 15 -24.59 -2.83 37.64
C THR A 15 -24.30 -2.28 36.24
N ASP A 16 -24.11 -0.97 36.12
CA ASP A 16 -23.79 -0.34 34.83
C ASP A 16 -22.34 -0.62 34.39
N ASN A 17 -21.40 -0.69 35.33
CA ASN A 17 -20.02 -1.08 35.06
C ASN A 17 -19.89 -2.54 34.60
N ARG A 18 -20.66 -3.47 35.19
CA ARG A 18 -20.72 -4.85 34.70
C ARG A 18 -21.27 -4.93 33.28
N ARG A 19 -22.36 -4.21 32.97
CA ARG A 19 -22.95 -4.17 31.62
C ARG A 19 -21.98 -3.63 30.56
N ARG A 20 -21.19 -2.60 30.89
CA ARG A 20 -20.17 -2.06 29.98
C ARG A 20 -19.06 -3.06 29.70
N ARG A 21 -18.53 -3.74 30.73
CA ARG A 21 -17.48 -4.76 30.56
C ARG A 21 -17.95 -5.92 29.69
N THR A 22 -19.18 -6.41 29.89
CA THR A 22 -19.75 -7.49 29.07
C THR A 22 -19.93 -7.07 27.60
N ARG A 23 -20.34 -5.82 27.33
CA ARG A 23 -20.46 -5.30 25.96
C ARG A 23 -19.10 -5.23 25.27
N THR A 24 -18.06 -4.73 25.94
CA THR A 24 -16.71 -4.64 25.35
C THR A 24 -16.12 -6.02 25.05
N ALA A 25 -16.29 -6.99 25.96
CA ALA A 25 -15.83 -8.37 25.75
C ALA A 25 -16.53 -9.03 24.56
N ASN A 26 -17.86 -8.87 24.43
CA ASN A 26 -18.62 -9.41 23.31
C ASN A 26 -18.20 -8.78 21.97
N GLN A 27 -17.89 -7.47 21.97
CA GLN A 27 -17.42 -6.78 20.77
C GLN A 27 -16.02 -7.23 20.34
N LEU A 28 -15.11 -7.44 21.29
CA LEU A 28 -13.78 -8.01 21.03
C LEU A 28 -13.88 -9.41 20.43
N TYR A 29 -14.73 -10.26 21.00
CA TYR A 29 -14.95 -11.62 20.50
C TYR A 29 -15.55 -11.63 19.08
N ALA A 30 -16.53 -10.76 18.81
CA ALA A 30 -17.10 -10.62 17.46
C ALA A 30 -16.05 -10.18 16.43
N ASN A 31 -15.20 -9.20 16.77
CA ASN A 31 -14.13 -8.75 15.89
C ASN A 31 -13.09 -9.86 15.63
N GLN A 32 -12.76 -10.67 16.63
CA GLN A 32 -11.86 -11.80 16.49
C GLN A 32 -12.44 -12.88 15.56
N GLN A 33 -13.74 -13.18 15.68
CA GLN A 33 -14.42 -14.11 14.77
C GLN A 33 -14.44 -13.60 13.33
N ILE A 34 -14.68 -12.30 13.11
CA ILE A 34 -14.65 -11.70 11.77
C ILE A 34 -13.25 -11.83 11.15
N GLN A 35 -12.19 -11.56 11.93
CA GLN A 35 -10.81 -11.73 11.46
C GLN A 35 -10.48 -13.19 11.14
N GLN A 36 -10.87 -14.14 12.00
CA GLN A 36 -10.65 -15.56 11.74
C GLN A 36 -11.41 -16.04 10.51
N ALA A 37 -12.67 -15.60 10.32
CA ALA A 37 -13.46 -15.91 9.13
C ALA A 37 -12.83 -15.33 7.86
N ALA A 38 -12.27 -14.11 7.92
CA ALA A 38 -11.56 -13.51 6.79
C ALA A 38 -10.28 -14.29 6.42
N VAL A 39 -9.50 -14.72 7.41
CA VAL A 39 -8.32 -15.57 7.20
C VAL A 39 -8.71 -16.92 6.61
N GLN A 40 -9.79 -17.54 7.09
CA GLN A 40 -10.29 -18.82 6.56
C GLN A 40 -10.82 -18.68 5.13
N ARG A 41 -11.52 -17.58 4.80
CA ARG A 41 -11.94 -17.28 3.42
C ARG A 41 -10.75 -17.06 2.49
N ALA A 42 -9.70 -16.37 2.96
CA ALA A 42 -8.48 -16.19 2.18
C ALA A 42 -7.74 -17.52 1.94
N LYS A 43 -7.69 -18.40 2.95
CA LYS A 43 -7.12 -19.76 2.81
C LYS A 43 -7.94 -20.63 1.84
N LYS A 44 -9.28 -20.59 1.95
CA LYS A 44 -10.17 -21.31 1.02
C LYS A 44 -10.08 -20.78 -0.40
N SER A 45 -10.02 -19.46 -0.60
CA SER A 45 -9.82 -18.86 -1.92
C SER A 45 -8.49 -19.30 -2.53
N LYS A 46 -7.41 -19.35 -1.75
CA LYS A 46 -6.11 -19.88 -2.21
C LYS A 46 -6.13 -21.38 -2.57
N SER A 47 -6.91 -22.20 -1.87
CA SER A 47 -7.09 -23.63 -2.23
C SER A 47 -7.99 -23.81 -3.45
N TYR A 48 -9.06 -23.01 -3.58
CA TYR A 48 -10.02 -23.14 -4.69
C TYR A 48 -9.39 -22.88 -6.07
N PHE A 49 -8.42 -21.97 -6.17
CA PHE A 49 -7.66 -21.75 -7.41
C PHE A 49 -6.57 -22.81 -7.67
N ARG A 50 -6.19 -23.59 -6.67
CA ARG A 50 -5.13 -24.61 -6.79
C ARG A 50 -5.66 -25.99 -7.15
N ASP A 51 -6.90 -26.32 -6.73
CA ASP A 51 -7.41 -27.69 -6.75
C ASP A 51 -8.24 -28.04 -8.00
N GLN A 52 -8.54 -27.08 -8.89
CA GLN A 52 -9.10 -27.36 -10.21
C GLN A 52 -8.08 -26.96 -11.26
N GLY A 53 -7.32 -27.92 -11.79
CA GLY A 53 -6.26 -27.70 -12.79
C GLY A 53 -6.70 -27.07 -14.12
N PHE A 54 -7.87 -26.43 -14.18
CA PHE A 54 -8.35 -25.65 -15.30
C PHE A 54 -7.83 -24.22 -15.19
N LYS A 55 -6.78 -23.91 -15.95
CA LYS A 55 -6.33 -22.53 -16.14
C LYS A 55 -7.22 -21.82 -17.14
N ARG A 56 -7.48 -20.54 -16.90
CA ARG A 56 -8.22 -19.71 -17.85
C ARG A 56 -7.26 -19.11 -18.86
N SER A 57 -7.48 -19.40 -20.14
CA SER A 57 -6.73 -18.77 -21.23
C SER A 57 -7.07 -17.28 -21.32
N CYS A 58 -6.06 -16.41 -21.27
CA CYS A 58 -6.19 -14.96 -21.38
C CYS A 58 -5.17 -14.40 -22.35
N LEU A 59 -5.55 -13.37 -23.10
CA LEU A 59 -4.65 -12.67 -24.00
C LEU A 59 -3.60 -11.88 -23.23
N PHE A 60 -2.33 -12.02 -23.62
CA PHE A 60 -1.20 -11.33 -23.03
C PHE A 60 -0.39 -10.63 -24.12
N PHE A 61 -0.44 -9.30 -24.14
CA PHE A 61 0.23 -8.53 -25.18
C PHE A 61 1.72 -8.40 -24.89
N THR A 62 2.54 -8.62 -25.91
CA THR A 62 4.00 -8.47 -25.84
C THR A 62 4.47 -7.44 -26.85
N SER A 63 5.58 -6.75 -26.56
CA SER A 63 6.21 -5.84 -27.52
C SER A 63 7.31 -6.59 -28.25
N SER A 64 7.32 -6.52 -29.59
CA SER A 64 8.53 -6.90 -30.33
C SER A 64 9.60 -5.81 -30.18
N LEU A 65 10.88 -6.17 -30.31
CA LEU A 65 12.00 -5.20 -30.37
C LEU A 65 11.85 -4.16 -31.48
N ARG A 66 10.95 -4.40 -32.44
CA ARG A 66 10.67 -3.55 -33.59
C ARG A 66 9.43 -2.67 -33.42
N ASP A 67 8.68 -2.77 -32.31
CA ASP A 67 7.50 -1.94 -32.05
C ASP A 67 7.94 -0.53 -31.66
N PRO A 68 8.03 0.43 -32.60
CA PRO A 68 8.67 1.71 -32.33
C PRO A 68 7.74 2.64 -31.53
N ARG A 69 6.49 2.22 -31.27
CA ARG A 69 5.38 3.11 -30.91
C ARG A 69 4.30 2.46 -30.03
N SER A 70 4.64 1.51 -29.16
CA SER A 70 3.74 1.04 -28.08
C SER A 70 2.38 0.50 -28.55
N LEU A 71 2.26 -0.05 -29.75
CA LEU A 71 0.97 -0.53 -30.28
C LEU A 71 0.36 -1.59 -29.35
N SER A 72 1.17 -2.56 -28.93
CA SER A 72 0.76 -3.60 -27.98
C SER A 72 0.29 -3.01 -26.66
N PHE A 73 0.93 -1.94 -26.18
CA PHE A 73 0.54 -1.31 -24.91
C PHE A 73 -0.79 -0.60 -25.05
N ARG A 74 -0.98 0.16 -26.13
CA ARG A 74 -2.23 0.88 -26.37
C ARG A 74 -3.38 -0.11 -26.53
N ALA A 75 -3.17 -1.20 -27.25
CA ALA A 75 -4.15 -2.27 -27.37
C ALA A 75 -4.47 -2.89 -26.01
N ALA A 76 -3.46 -3.26 -25.22
CA ALA A 76 -3.66 -3.78 -23.86
C ALA A 76 -4.43 -2.78 -22.97
N TYR A 77 -4.14 -1.48 -23.10
CA TYR A 77 -4.79 -0.43 -22.34
C TYR A 77 -6.24 -0.17 -22.77
N ILE A 78 -6.54 -0.15 -24.07
CA ILE A 78 -7.93 -0.07 -24.58
C ILE A 78 -8.71 -1.27 -24.09
N ARG A 79 -8.16 -2.47 -24.27
CA ARG A 79 -8.82 -3.70 -23.81
C ARG A 79 -9.00 -3.71 -22.31
N LEU A 80 -8.08 -3.12 -21.54
CA LEU A 80 -8.23 -2.94 -20.10
C LEU A 80 -9.42 -2.03 -19.74
N LEU A 81 -9.66 -0.97 -20.51
CA LEU A 81 -10.80 -0.05 -20.29
C LEU A 81 -12.16 -0.73 -20.52
N GLU A 82 -12.20 -1.73 -21.42
CA GLU A 82 -13.41 -2.45 -21.83
C GLU A 82 -13.62 -3.77 -21.08
N CYS A 83 -12.62 -4.22 -20.32
CA CYS A 83 -12.63 -5.55 -19.72
C CYS A 83 -13.42 -5.58 -18.40
N ASP A 84 -14.46 -6.41 -18.35
CA ASP A 84 -15.18 -6.74 -17.11
C ASP A 84 -14.68 -8.04 -16.45
N ASP A 85 -13.85 -8.83 -17.13
CA ASP A 85 -13.32 -10.08 -16.60
C ASP A 85 -12.04 -9.89 -15.79
N ALA A 86 -12.06 -10.30 -14.52
CA ALA A 86 -10.93 -10.10 -13.61
C ALA A 86 -9.63 -10.80 -14.05
N HIS A 87 -9.71 -11.99 -14.66
CA HIS A 87 -8.51 -12.74 -15.08
C HIS A 87 -7.89 -12.09 -16.31
N GLN A 88 -8.70 -11.77 -17.31
CA GLN A 88 -8.25 -11.09 -18.52
C GLN A 88 -7.72 -9.68 -18.23
N MET A 89 -8.36 -8.96 -17.31
CA MET A 89 -7.87 -7.68 -16.79
C MET A 89 -6.48 -7.82 -16.14
N CYS A 90 -6.25 -8.85 -15.33
CA CYS A 90 -4.92 -9.10 -14.75
C CYS A 90 -3.88 -9.40 -15.84
N ALA A 91 -4.23 -10.16 -16.86
CA ALA A 91 -3.34 -10.42 -18.00
C ALA A 91 -2.99 -9.13 -18.77
N TYR A 92 -3.96 -8.24 -19.00
CA TYR A 92 -3.71 -6.93 -19.61
C TYR A 92 -2.82 -6.06 -18.73
N VAL A 93 -3.08 -5.96 -17.43
CA VAL A 93 -2.19 -5.22 -16.52
C VAL A 93 -0.79 -5.82 -16.49
N GLY A 94 -0.66 -7.15 -16.47
CA GLY A 94 0.62 -7.84 -16.61
C GLY A 94 1.34 -7.49 -17.92
N SER A 95 0.59 -7.39 -19.02
CA SER A 95 1.11 -6.95 -20.31
C SER A 95 1.70 -5.54 -20.22
N LEU A 96 0.98 -4.60 -19.57
CA LEU A 96 1.47 -3.23 -19.33
C LEU A 96 2.75 -3.22 -18.48
N PHE A 97 2.86 -4.09 -17.46
CA PHE A 97 4.07 -4.24 -16.66
C PHE A 97 5.26 -4.74 -17.48
N HIS A 98 5.06 -5.82 -18.24
CA HIS A 98 6.10 -6.41 -19.08
C HIS A 98 6.59 -5.42 -20.15
N MET A 99 5.68 -4.71 -20.82
CA MET A 99 6.06 -3.73 -21.84
C MET A 99 6.87 -2.55 -21.27
N PHE A 100 6.68 -2.25 -19.98
CA PHE A 100 7.42 -1.20 -19.31
C PHE A 100 8.75 -1.68 -18.76
N VAL A 101 8.79 -2.90 -18.23
CA VAL A 101 9.96 -3.56 -17.67
C VAL A 101 10.06 -4.95 -18.31
N PRO A 102 10.73 -5.06 -19.47
CA PRO A 102 10.83 -6.33 -20.20
C PRO A 102 11.34 -7.48 -19.32
N ASP A 103 12.30 -7.18 -18.44
CA ASP A 103 12.90 -8.14 -17.50
C ASP A 103 11.88 -8.75 -16.50
N LEU A 104 10.71 -8.13 -16.32
CA LEU A 104 9.64 -8.69 -15.49
C LEU A 104 8.79 -9.74 -16.19
N LYS A 105 9.00 -10.04 -17.49
CA LYS A 105 8.14 -10.95 -18.27
C LYS A 105 7.86 -12.26 -17.53
N GLU A 106 8.92 -12.98 -17.18
CA GLU A 106 8.83 -14.30 -16.56
C GLU A 106 8.14 -14.22 -15.20
N ASN A 107 8.46 -13.18 -14.40
CA ASN A 107 7.84 -12.96 -13.09
C ASN A 107 6.35 -12.63 -13.20
N VAL A 108 5.94 -11.89 -14.24
CA VAL A 108 4.53 -11.60 -14.54
C VAL A 108 3.79 -12.86 -14.98
N ILE A 109 4.36 -13.64 -15.89
CA ILE A 109 3.74 -14.88 -16.40
C ILE A 109 3.59 -15.90 -15.25
N GLU A 110 4.62 -16.06 -14.42
CA GLU A 110 4.56 -16.89 -13.22
C GLU A 110 3.47 -16.42 -12.26
N ALA A 111 3.39 -15.12 -11.99
CA ALA A 111 2.36 -14.53 -11.14
C ALA A 111 0.94 -14.77 -11.68
N LEU A 112 0.73 -14.63 -12.99
CA LEU A 112 -0.53 -14.92 -13.67
C LEU A 112 -0.89 -16.41 -13.59
N SER A 113 0.08 -17.29 -13.85
CA SER A 113 -0.08 -18.75 -13.73
C SER A 113 -0.47 -19.16 -12.31
N ASN A 114 0.13 -18.55 -11.28
CA ASN A 114 -0.22 -18.76 -9.87
C ASN A 114 -1.63 -18.25 -9.51
N CYS A 115 -2.20 -17.37 -10.34
CA CYS A 115 -3.59 -16.93 -10.25
C CYS A 115 -4.56 -17.79 -11.08
N GLY A 116 -4.10 -18.92 -11.64
CA GLY A 116 -4.91 -19.78 -12.51
C GLY A 116 -5.11 -19.22 -13.93
N ILE A 117 -4.24 -18.32 -14.37
CA ILE A 117 -4.30 -17.72 -15.71
C ILE A 117 -3.26 -18.38 -16.60
N GLU A 118 -3.68 -18.90 -17.74
CA GLU A 118 -2.82 -19.31 -18.83
C GLU A 118 -2.77 -18.17 -19.85
N VAL A 119 -1.57 -17.77 -20.26
CA VAL A 119 -1.40 -16.63 -21.17
C VAL A 119 -1.25 -17.10 -22.60
N THR A 120 -2.00 -16.48 -23.51
CA THR A 120 -1.79 -16.58 -24.95
C THR A 120 -1.08 -15.30 -25.38
N GLU A 121 0.20 -15.42 -25.75
CA GLU A 121 0.97 -14.25 -26.17
C GLU A 121 0.47 -13.71 -27.51
N VAL A 122 0.26 -12.39 -27.55
CA VAL A 122 -0.13 -11.64 -28.74
C VAL A 122 0.98 -10.64 -29.05
N ASP A 123 1.69 -10.87 -30.14
CA ASP A 123 2.69 -9.93 -30.65
C ASP A 123 2.04 -8.74 -31.38
N SER A 124 2.82 -7.70 -31.65
CA SER A 124 2.36 -6.47 -32.28
C SER A 124 1.68 -6.69 -33.65
N ASP A 125 2.09 -7.69 -34.43
CA ASP A 125 1.53 -7.99 -35.76
C ASP A 125 0.19 -8.74 -35.66
N ALA A 126 0.02 -9.51 -34.59
CA ALA A 126 -1.23 -10.16 -34.24
C ALA A 126 -2.22 -9.22 -33.53
N VAL A 127 -1.76 -8.12 -32.90
CA VAL A 127 -2.62 -7.16 -32.21
C VAL A 127 -3.77 -6.70 -33.10
N LEU A 128 -3.49 -6.15 -34.29
CA LEU A 128 -4.54 -5.59 -35.16
C LEU A 128 -5.56 -6.66 -35.59
N ARG A 129 -5.09 -7.89 -35.86
CA ARG A 129 -5.94 -9.00 -36.28
C ARG A 129 -6.82 -9.56 -35.17
N ILE A 130 -6.26 -9.74 -33.97
CA ILE A 130 -6.95 -10.37 -32.83
C ILE A 130 -7.82 -9.37 -32.10
N SER A 131 -7.38 -8.11 -32.01
CA SER A 131 -8.14 -7.09 -31.33
C SER A 131 -9.29 -6.55 -32.19
N GLY A 132 -9.30 -6.76 -33.51
CA GLY A 132 -10.30 -6.13 -34.38
C GLY A 132 -10.33 -4.60 -34.27
N LEU A 133 -9.24 -4.00 -33.76
CA LEU A 133 -9.06 -2.56 -33.66
C LEU A 133 -8.49 -2.07 -34.97
N GLU A 134 -9.09 -1.05 -35.54
CA GLU A 134 -8.45 -0.31 -36.62
C GLU A 134 -7.37 0.59 -36.02
N LEU A 135 -6.29 0.85 -36.77
CA LEU A 135 -5.19 1.68 -36.29
C LEU A 135 -5.66 3.09 -35.90
N GLU A 136 -6.72 3.58 -36.54
CA GLU A 136 -7.35 4.87 -36.31
C GLU A 136 -8.11 4.93 -34.97
N ASP A 137 -8.58 3.80 -34.45
CA ASP A 137 -9.30 3.70 -33.17
C ASP A 137 -8.35 3.72 -31.96
N ILE A 138 -7.06 3.52 -32.19
CA ILE A 138 -6.07 3.39 -31.12
C ILE A 138 -5.60 4.79 -30.71
N PRO A 139 -5.94 5.26 -29.49
CA PRO A 139 -5.60 6.61 -29.07
C PRO A 139 -4.09 6.80 -29.08
N SER A 140 -3.66 7.99 -29.51
CA SER A 140 -2.27 8.40 -29.36
C SER A 140 -1.99 8.57 -27.87
N ILE A 141 -1.14 7.71 -27.32
CA ILE A 141 -0.67 7.78 -25.93
C ILE A 141 0.78 8.25 -25.97
N THR A 142 1.05 9.39 -25.35
CA THR A 142 2.39 9.92 -25.17
C THR A 142 3.19 9.08 -24.17
N ARG A 143 4.52 9.22 -24.19
CA ARG A 143 5.40 8.52 -23.22
C ARG A 143 5.10 8.91 -21.76
N SER A 144 4.69 10.16 -21.52
CA SER A 144 4.32 10.62 -20.17
C SER A 144 3.05 9.95 -19.68
N GLU A 145 2.02 9.88 -20.51
CA GLU A 145 0.75 9.21 -20.19
C GLU A 145 0.95 7.71 -19.95
N PHE A 146 1.80 7.07 -20.76
CA PHE A 146 2.23 5.70 -20.55
C PHE A 146 2.83 5.48 -19.14
N GLY A 147 3.71 6.39 -18.70
CA GLY A 147 4.25 6.40 -17.34
C GLY A 147 3.18 6.56 -16.26
N ILE A 148 2.18 7.42 -16.48
CA ILE A 148 1.08 7.64 -15.54
C ILE A 148 0.21 6.37 -15.41
N ILE A 149 -0.17 5.76 -16.54
CA ILE A 149 -0.98 4.52 -16.56
C ILE A 149 -0.25 3.40 -15.83
N TRP A 150 1.04 3.23 -16.09
CA TRP A 150 1.86 2.23 -15.41
C TRP A 150 1.95 2.50 -13.89
N ALA A 151 2.21 3.73 -13.49
CA ALA A 151 2.24 4.12 -12.08
C ALA A 151 0.88 3.90 -11.39
N TYR A 152 -0.20 4.19 -12.09
CA TYR A 152 -1.54 3.92 -11.60
C TYR A 152 -1.77 2.42 -11.34
N CYS A 153 -1.34 1.53 -12.24
CA CYS A 153 -1.40 0.08 -12.03
C CYS A 153 -0.61 -0.35 -10.78
N ILE A 154 0.59 0.22 -10.57
CA ILE A 154 1.39 -0.02 -9.36
C ILE A 154 0.65 0.43 -8.11
N LEU A 155 0.05 1.62 -8.11
CA LEU A 155 -0.73 2.09 -6.96
C LEU A 155 -1.88 1.13 -6.66
N CYS A 156 -2.57 0.60 -7.67
CA CYS A 156 -3.61 -0.41 -7.47
C CYS A 156 -3.07 -1.74 -6.90
N LEU A 157 -1.84 -2.16 -7.25
CA LEU A 157 -1.22 -3.35 -6.65
C LEU A 157 -0.94 -3.17 -5.16
N PHE A 158 -0.36 -2.03 -4.77
CA PHE A 158 0.20 -1.86 -3.43
C PHE A 158 -0.71 -1.14 -2.43
N LYS A 159 -1.57 -0.22 -2.90
CA LYS A 159 -2.41 0.60 -2.02
C LYS A 159 -3.79 0.00 -1.82
N ASN A 160 -4.34 0.22 -0.63
CA ASN A 160 -5.70 -0.14 -0.26
C ASN A 160 -6.57 1.12 -0.08
N PRO A 161 -6.96 1.80 -1.15
CA PRO A 161 -8.01 2.79 -1.04
C PRO A 161 -9.27 2.17 -0.43
N SER A 162 -9.86 2.84 0.55
CA SER A 162 -11.14 2.42 1.09
C SER A 162 -12.23 2.67 0.05
N VAL A 163 -13.35 1.94 0.16
CA VAL A 163 -14.52 2.14 -0.71
C VAL A 163 -14.93 3.61 -0.73
N ILE A 164 -14.87 4.26 0.44
CA ILE A 164 -15.30 5.64 0.67
C ILE A 164 -14.39 6.64 -0.06
N ASN A 165 -13.09 6.37 -0.15
CA ASN A 165 -12.12 7.35 -0.66
C ASN A 165 -11.47 6.98 -1.99
N TYR A 166 -11.80 5.84 -2.60
CA TYR A 166 -11.14 5.34 -3.80
C TYR A 166 -11.04 6.37 -4.92
N LYS A 167 -12.17 6.91 -5.35
CA LYS A 167 -12.24 7.87 -6.47
C LYS A 167 -11.38 9.10 -6.15
N ASN A 168 -11.61 9.71 -4.99
CA ASN A 168 -10.88 10.92 -4.58
C ASN A 168 -9.39 10.67 -4.43
N TYR A 169 -9.01 9.53 -3.85
CA TYR A 169 -7.61 9.14 -3.69
C TYR A 169 -6.95 8.95 -5.05
N MET A 170 -7.49 8.11 -5.93
CA MET A 170 -6.88 7.83 -7.22
C MET A 170 -6.85 9.06 -8.13
N SER A 171 -7.93 9.86 -8.18
CA SER A 171 -7.94 11.12 -8.93
C SER A 171 -6.90 12.10 -8.42
N SER A 172 -6.72 12.23 -7.09
CA SER A 172 -5.66 13.06 -6.51
C SER A 172 -4.26 12.56 -6.89
N ARG A 173 -4.02 11.24 -6.90
CA ARG A 173 -2.72 10.68 -7.31
C ARG A 173 -2.41 10.91 -8.78
N ILE A 174 -3.41 10.78 -9.65
CA ILE A 174 -3.25 11.09 -11.07
C ILE A 174 -2.99 12.58 -11.29
N ALA A 175 -3.72 13.46 -10.62
CA ALA A 175 -3.51 14.91 -10.70
C ALA A 175 -2.08 15.31 -10.28
N GLU A 176 -1.57 14.72 -9.18
CA GLU A 176 -0.18 14.93 -8.75
C GLU A 176 0.83 14.41 -9.78
N LEU A 177 0.60 13.23 -10.36
CA LEU A 177 1.46 12.66 -11.39
C LEU A 177 1.49 13.52 -12.67
N LEU A 178 0.33 13.99 -13.13
CA LEU A 178 0.21 14.89 -14.29
C LEU A 178 0.98 16.20 -14.08
N GLY A 179 0.87 16.78 -12.87
CA GLY A 179 1.64 17.97 -12.49
C GLY A 179 3.15 17.75 -12.53
N LEU A 180 3.63 16.55 -12.20
CA LEU A 180 5.06 16.21 -12.22
C LEU A 180 5.62 16.01 -13.63
N VAL A 181 4.81 15.53 -14.57
CA VAL A 181 5.23 15.29 -15.96
C VAL A 181 4.91 16.47 -16.89
N HIS A 182 4.44 17.60 -16.35
CA HIS A 182 4.07 18.81 -17.09
C HIS A 182 3.13 18.53 -18.27
N THR A 183 2.21 17.57 -18.11
CA THR A 183 1.26 17.20 -19.16
C THR A 183 -0.01 18.06 -19.01
N PRO A 184 -0.44 18.80 -20.05
CA PRO A 184 -1.38 19.91 -19.90
C PRO A 184 -2.84 19.53 -19.68
N SER A 185 -3.25 18.27 -19.85
CA SER A 185 -4.66 17.89 -19.63
C SER A 185 -4.83 16.56 -18.91
N ALA A 186 -5.55 16.60 -17.80
CA ALA A 186 -6.03 15.43 -17.07
C ALA A 186 -7.11 14.64 -17.81
N GLU A 187 -7.74 15.25 -18.81
CA GLU A 187 -8.84 14.63 -19.56
C GLU A 187 -8.35 13.53 -20.51
N GLN A 188 -7.05 13.51 -20.83
CA GLN A 188 -6.47 12.57 -21.78
C GLN A 188 -6.19 11.19 -21.15
N VAL A 189 -5.83 11.14 -19.86
CA VAL A 189 -5.56 9.88 -19.16
C VAL A 189 -6.82 9.38 -18.45
N LYS A 190 -7.57 8.52 -19.14
CA LYS A 190 -8.71 7.82 -18.52
C LYS A 190 -8.23 6.88 -17.40
N ILE A 191 -8.97 6.86 -16.30
CA ILE A 191 -8.69 5.95 -15.18
C ILE A 191 -9.17 4.55 -15.57
N PRO A 192 -8.30 3.55 -15.74
CA PRO A 192 -8.72 2.28 -16.35
C PRO A 192 -9.45 1.35 -15.39
N LEU A 193 -9.20 1.46 -14.08
CA LEU A 193 -9.73 0.49 -13.11
C LEU A 193 -10.82 1.12 -12.24
N ARG A 194 -11.98 0.46 -12.23
CA ARG A 194 -13.00 0.66 -11.20
C ARG A 194 -12.50 0.09 -9.87
N LEU A 195 -13.16 0.47 -8.77
CA LEU A 195 -12.80 -0.02 -7.44
C LEU A 195 -12.79 -1.56 -7.35
N GLU A 196 -13.78 -2.23 -7.93
CA GLU A 196 -13.89 -3.70 -7.98
C GLU A 196 -12.66 -4.32 -8.68
N HIS A 197 -12.31 -3.77 -9.84
CA HIS A 197 -11.17 -4.18 -10.66
C HIS A 197 -9.84 -3.98 -9.93
N ALA A 198 -9.66 -2.84 -9.26
CA ALA A 198 -8.47 -2.59 -8.46
C ALA A 198 -8.35 -3.57 -7.27
N LYS A 199 -9.46 -3.93 -6.62
CA LYS A 199 -9.47 -4.96 -5.57
C LYS A 199 -9.08 -6.33 -6.13
N ASN A 200 -9.64 -6.72 -7.27
CA ASN A 200 -9.33 -8.00 -7.92
C ASN A 200 -7.86 -8.05 -8.35
N LEU A 201 -7.35 -7.00 -8.98
CA LEU A 201 -5.94 -6.88 -9.36
C LEU A 201 -5.03 -7.07 -8.15
N ARG A 202 -5.34 -6.41 -7.04
CA ARG A 202 -4.58 -6.53 -5.81
C ARG A 202 -4.68 -7.91 -5.17
N GLN A 203 -5.86 -8.52 -5.18
CA GLN A 203 -6.04 -9.86 -4.63
C GLN A 203 -5.31 -10.91 -5.46
N MET A 204 -5.32 -10.79 -6.79
CA MET A 204 -4.69 -11.73 -7.71
C MET A 204 -3.19 -11.45 -7.81
N LEU A 205 -2.79 -10.40 -8.51
CA LEU A 205 -1.38 -10.07 -8.74
C LEU A 205 -0.71 -9.44 -7.52
N GLY A 206 -1.40 -8.56 -6.79
CA GLY A 206 -0.83 -7.89 -5.61
C GLY A 206 -0.57 -8.82 -4.41
N SER A 207 -1.08 -10.07 -4.45
CA SER A 207 -0.78 -11.10 -3.46
C SER A 207 0.40 -12.01 -3.85
N GLN A 208 0.93 -11.84 -5.07
CA GLN A 208 2.10 -12.56 -5.56
C GLN A 208 3.37 -11.89 -5.03
N GLU A 209 3.84 -12.34 -3.87
CA GLU A 209 4.95 -11.74 -3.13
C GLU A 209 6.20 -11.52 -4.00
N LYS A 210 6.62 -12.56 -4.73
CA LYS A 210 7.79 -12.49 -5.63
C LYS A 210 7.64 -11.36 -6.65
N PHE A 211 6.52 -11.32 -7.37
CA PHE A 211 6.25 -10.28 -8.37
C PHE A 211 6.23 -8.88 -7.75
N CYS A 212 5.56 -8.70 -6.61
CA CYS A 212 5.55 -7.41 -5.91
C CYS A 212 6.95 -6.95 -5.48
N LYS A 213 7.79 -7.86 -4.97
CA LYS A 213 9.18 -7.53 -4.61
C LYS A 213 9.98 -7.09 -5.82
N GLU A 214 9.84 -7.77 -6.94
CA GLU A 214 10.53 -7.44 -8.20
C GLU A 214 10.13 -6.08 -8.74
N VAL A 215 8.82 -5.73 -8.69
CA VAL A 215 8.34 -4.39 -9.02
C VAL A 215 8.95 -3.31 -8.10
N LEU A 216 9.06 -3.58 -6.79
CA LEU A 216 9.67 -2.65 -5.85
C LEU A 216 11.18 -2.50 -6.07
N VAL A 217 11.91 -3.60 -6.31
CA VAL A 217 13.34 -3.58 -6.63
C VAL A 217 13.57 -2.76 -7.90
N PHE A 218 12.72 -2.92 -8.92
CA PHE A 218 12.76 -2.06 -10.10
C PHE A 218 12.62 -0.57 -9.74
N ILE A 219 11.63 -0.19 -8.94
CA ILE A 219 11.44 1.21 -8.52
C ILE A 219 12.68 1.74 -7.79
N ILE A 220 13.19 0.98 -6.82
CA ILE A 220 14.36 1.34 -5.99
C ILE A 220 15.59 1.55 -6.86
N ASN A 221 15.87 0.61 -7.78
CA ASN A 221 17.06 0.65 -8.63
C ASN A 221 17.00 1.76 -9.69
N ASN A 222 15.82 2.35 -9.95
CA ASN A 222 15.63 3.34 -10.99
C ASN A 222 15.26 4.75 -10.46
N VAL A 223 15.11 4.93 -9.14
CA VAL A 223 14.69 6.22 -8.53
C VAL A 223 15.62 7.40 -8.84
N ASN A 224 16.92 7.13 -8.98
CA ASN A 224 17.95 8.13 -9.25
C ASN A 224 18.45 8.14 -10.70
N LYS A 225 17.95 7.24 -11.55
CA LYS A 225 18.39 7.17 -12.94
C LYS A 225 17.72 8.27 -13.77
N SER A 226 18.51 8.90 -14.64
CA SER A 226 17.98 9.85 -15.61
C SER A 226 17.18 9.09 -16.66
N SER A 227 15.86 9.18 -16.59
CA SER A 227 14.92 8.61 -17.55
C SER A 227 13.71 9.52 -17.68
N PHE A 228 12.94 9.38 -18.76
CA PHE A 228 11.67 10.10 -18.92
C PHE A 228 10.65 9.76 -17.80
N LEU A 229 10.90 8.68 -17.06
CA LEU A 229 10.07 8.16 -15.98
C LEU A 229 10.55 8.60 -14.60
N ARG A 230 11.67 9.34 -14.52
CA ARG A 230 12.29 9.69 -13.24
C ARG A 230 11.27 10.31 -12.28
N SER A 231 10.50 11.29 -12.72
CA SER A 231 9.49 11.95 -11.88
C SER A 231 8.42 10.97 -11.40
N THR A 232 7.97 10.06 -12.27
CA THR A 232 6.98 9.02 -11.97
C THR A 232 7.52 7.97 -10.98
N ILE A 233 8.75 7.50 -11.17
CA ILE A 233 9.38 6.52 -10.28
C ILE A 233 9.67 7.15 -8.91
N GLN A 234 10.17 8.38 -8.86
CA GLN A 234 10.36 9.12 -7.61
C GLN A 234 9.04 9.35 -6.87
N TYR A 235 7.97 9.61 -7.61
CA TYR A 235 6.64 9.70 -7.05
C TYR A 235 6.19 8.39 -6.41
N LEU A 236 6.33 7.27 -7.14
CA LEU A 236 5.99 5.95 -6.64
C LEU A 236 6.83 5.57 -5.42
N ASP A 237 8.14 5.80 -5.45
CA ASP A 237 9.04 5.57 -4.31
C ASP A 237 8.51 6.29 -3.06
N ARG A 238 8.22 7.58 -3.19
CA ARG A 238 7.68 8.39 -2.08
C ARG A 238 6.35 7.87 -1.55
N ILE A 239 5.44 7.46 -2.43
CA ILE A 239 4.11 7.01 -2.03
C ILE A 239 4.14 5.60 -1.43
N LEU A 240 5.02 4.72 -1.92
CA LEU A 240 5.12 3.33 -1.48
C LEU A 240 6.02 3.17 -0.25
N ALA A 241 7.01 4.06 -0.07
CA ALA A 241 7.82 4.12 1.15
C ALA A 241 6.92 4.26 2.39
N TRP A 242 7.22 3.45 3.39
CA TRP A 242 6.52 3.37 4.68
C TRP A 242 5.02 3.06 4.56
N SER A 243 4.59 2.53 3.41
CA SER A 243 3.20 2.16 3.17
C SER A 243 2.76 1.05 4.13
N ASN A 244 1.56 1.21 4.71
CA ASN A 244 1.01 0.32 5.74
C ASN A 244 1.87 0.23 7.02
N MET A 245 2.74 1.22 7.26
CA MET A 245 3.55 1.35 8.49
C MET A 245 3.20 2.62 9.27
N SER A 246 2.00 3.17 9.10
CA SER A 246 1.61 4.48 9.68
C SER A 246 1.70 4.53 11.21
N SER A 247 1.43 3.42 11.88
CA SER A 247 1.56 3.32 13.34
C SER A 247 3.02 3.34 13.78
N PHE A 248 3.91 2.73 13.00
CA PHE A 248 5.35 2.81 13.23
C PHE A 248 5.85 4.24 12.98
N THR A 249 5.50 4.85 11.85
CA THR A 249 6.00 6.18 11.49
C THR A 249 5.53 7.25 12.47
N ILE A 250 4.29 7.20 12.97
CA ILE A 250 3.82 8.21 13.93
C ILE A 250 4.54 8.11 15.28
N ILE A 251 4.82 6.92 15.79
CA ILE A 251 5.63 6.72 17.00
C ILE A 251 7.04 7.25 16.76
N PHE A 252 7.66 6.84 15.63
CA PHE A 252 9.02 7.22 15.29
C PHE A 252 9.18 8.75 15.18
N GLU A 253 8.34 9.39 14.37
CA GLU A 253 8.36 10.85 14.17
C GLU A 253 8.07 11.62 15.45
N SER A 254 7.07 11.19 16.23
CA SER A 254 6.53 12.01 17.32
C SER A 254 7.25 11.79 18.65
N LEU A 255 7.79 10.59 18.89
CA LEU A 255 8.43 10.22 20.15
C LEU A 255 9.95 10.08 20.01
N ILE A 256 10.43 9.39 18.97
CA ILE A 256 11.86 9.08 18.81
C ILE A 256 12.63 10.28 18.25
N MET A 257 12.21 10.80 17.09
CA MET A 257 12.91 11.89 16.43
C MET A 257 12.93 13.18 17.26
N THR A 258 11.86 13.42 18.03
CA THR A 258 11.74 14.57 18.95
C THR A 258 12.46 14.36 20.27
N LYS A 259 12.97 13.15 20.54
CA LYS A 259 13.50 12.73 21.85
C LYS A 259 12.51 13.05 22.98
N SER A 260 11.23 12.76 22.75
CA SER A 260 10.17 13.06 23.71
C SER A 260 10.46 12.37 25.06
N PRO A 261 10.47 13.10 26.19
CA PRO A 261 10.73 12.49 27.49
C PRO A 261 9.65 11.47 27.89
N VAL A 262 8.47 11.56 27.28
CA VAL A 262 7.34 10.66 27.55
C VAL A 262 7.68 9.21 27.24
N ILE A 263 8.64 8.92 26.35
CA ILE A 263 9.02 7.53 26.04
C ILE A 263 9.65 6.80 27.23
N TYR A 264 10.21 7.54 28.19
CA TYR A 264 10.83 6.99 29.41
C TYR A 264 9.81 6.78 30.54
N GLU A 265 8.57 7.20 30.36
CA GLU A 265 7.52 7.00 31.36
C GLU A 265 7.25 5.51 31.59
N ARG A 266 7.03 5.15 32.86
CA ARG A 266 6.91 3.75 33.29
C ARG A 266 5.83 2.98 32.51
N PHE A 267 4.75 3.65 32.14
CA PHE A 267 3.63 3.03 31.43
C PHE A 267 3.91 2.77 29.93
N LEU A 268 4.91 3.43 29.32
CA LEU A 268 5.33 3.17 27.94
C LEU A 268 6.53 2.23 27.84
N ARG A 269 7.29 2.03 28.92
CA ARG A 269 8.55 1.26 28.91
C ARG A 269 8.46 -0.09 28.18
N ALA A 270 7.40 -0.87 28.44
CA ALA A 270 7.22 -2.17 27.80
C ALA A 270 6.96 -2.08 26.28
N GLU A 271 6.23 -1.06 25.83
CA GLU A 271 6.02 -0.81 24.39
C GLU A 271 7.27 -0.22 23.74
N ALA A 272 8.00 0.65 24.45
CA ALA A 272 9.26 1.23 23.98
C ALA A 272 10.31 0.15 23.68
N LEU A 273 10.44 -0.88 24.55
CA LEU A 273 11.33 -2.02 24.29
C LEU A 273 10.89 -2.81 23.05
N LYS A 274 9.59 -3.15 22.93
CA LYS A 274 9.06 -3.82 21.73
C LYS A 274 9.28 -2.99 20.47
N PHE A 275 9.23 -1.66 20.60
CA PHE A 275 9.44 -0.74 19.50
C PHE A 275 10.91 -0.72 19.10
N ALA A 276 11.84 -0.74 20.06
CA ALA A 276 13.27 -0.90 19.80
C ALA A 276 13.56 -2.18 19.00
N ASP A 277 12.99 -3.33 19.37
CA ASP A 277 13.15 -4.58 18.61
C ASP A 277 12.60 -4.46 17.18
N THR A 278 11.52 -3.70 16.99
CA THR A 278 10.92 -3.46 15.68
C THR A 278 11.79 -2.55 14.81
N VAL A 279 12.34 -1.51 15.42
CA VAL A 279 13.29 -0.58 14.81
C VAL A 279 14.56 -1.34 14.39
N GLU A 280 15.09 -2.20 15.25
CA GLU A 280 16.24 -3.06 14.95
C GLU A 280 15.98 -3.97 13.75
N ALA A 281 14.84 -4.68 13.73
CA ALA A 281 14.47 -5.54 12.61
C ALA A 281 14.29 -4.77 11.29
N ILE A 282 13.68 -3.58 11.34
CA ILE A 282 13.53 -2.70 10.16
C ILE A 282 14.90 -2.22 9.66
N CYS A 283 15.76 -1.77 10.57
CA CYS A 283 17.09 -1.27 10.24
C CYS A 283 18.04 -2.37 9.74
N ALA A 284 17.78 -3.64 10.06
CA ALA A 284 18.50 -4.80 9.53
C ALA A 284 18.07 -5.23 8.10
N SER A 285 16.98 -4.68 7.57
CA SER A 285 16.53 -4.95 6.20
C SER A 285 17.33 -4.16 5.17
N ASP A 286 17.57 -4.75 4.00
CA ASP A 286 18.18 -4.05 2.85
C ASP A 286 17.34 -2.86 2.39
N TYR A 287 16.02 -2.93 2.62
CA TYR A 287 15.06 -1.90 2.22
C TYR A 287 14.15 -1.50 3.39
N PRO A 288 14.63 -0.73 4.39
CA PRO A 288 13.88 -0.40 5.61
C PRO A 288 12.54 0.29 5.33
N GLN A 289 12.51 1.24 4.40
CA GLN A 289 11.29 1.95 4.03
C GLN A 289 10.27 1.07 3.30
N TYR A 290 10.66 -0.11 2.82
CA TYR A 290 9.79 -1.10 2.19
C TYR A 290 9.64 -2.35 3.05
N PHE A 291 10.01 -2.29 4.34
CA PHE A 291 10.07 -3.45 5.23
C PHE A 291 8.79 -4.29 5.18
N ARG A 292 7.61 -3.65 5.15
CA ARG A 292 6.32 -4.35 5.08
C ARG A 292 6.17 -5.29 3.87
N TYR A 293 6.85 -5.01 2.76
CA TYR A 293 6.78 -5.83 1.54
C TYR A 293 7.91 -6.85 1.44
N PHE A 294 9.07 -6.56 2.03
CA PHE A 294 10.25 -7.43 1.96
C PHE A 294 10.35 -8.44 3.09
N ALA A 295 9.88 -8.08 4.28
CA ALA A 295 9.81 -8.99 5.41
C ALA A 295 8.96 -10.22 5.03
N ALA A 296 9.51 -11.41 5.28
CA ALA A 296 8.78 -12.66 5.06
C ALA A 296 7.42 -12.59 5.79
N TRP A 297 6.35 -12.99 5.10
CA TRP A 297 4.96 -12.83 5.58
C TRP A 297 4.71 -13.49 6.94
N THR A 298 5.53 -14.46 7.34
CA THR A 298 5.36 -15.23 8.57
C THR A 298 6.12 -14.66 9.75
N ASP A 299 7.37 -14.22 9.57
CA ASP A 299 8.30 -14.11 10.71
C ASP A 299 8.37 -12.71 11.29
N HIS A 300 8.12 -11.67 10.49
CA HIS A 300 8.32 -10.28 10.91
C HIS A 300 7.09 -9.38 10.73
N MET A 301 6.02 -9.87 10.10
CA MET A 301 4.80 -9.08 9.90
C MET A 301 4.11 -8.66 11.19
N HIS A 302 4.21 -9.50 12.23
CA HIS A 302 3.65 -9.21 13.55
C HIS A 302 4.36 -8.03 14.23
N LEU A 303 5.61 -7.72 13.83
CA LEU A 303 6.37 -6.64 14.45
C LEU A 303 5.69 -5.28 14.26
N LEU A 304 4.99 -5.11 13.15
CA LEU A 304 4.27 -3.88 12.80
C LEU A 304 2.81 -3.85 13.25
N ASP A 305 2.34 -4.86 14.00
CA ASP A 305 0.95 -4.86 14.48
C ASP A 305 0.70 -3.67 15.42
N ARG A 306 -0.34 -2.90 15.11
CA ARG A 306 -0.80 -1.76 15.91
C ARG A 306 -1.09 -2.18 17.36
N ASN A 307 -1.52 -3.42 17.58
CA ASN A 307 -1.78 -3.96 18.92
C ASN A 307 -0.52 -4.14 19.78
N ARG A 308 0.69 -4.07 19.20
CA ARG A 308 1.93 -4.09 19.99
C ARG A 308 2.23 -2.75 20.65
N PHE A 309 1.63 -1.65 20.17
CA PHE A 309 1.94 -0.28 20.58
C PHE A 309 0.71 0.62 20.88
N PRO A 310 -0.39 0.12 21.47
CA PRO A 310 -1.62 0.92 21.61
C PRO A 310 -1.41 2.23 22.37
N MET A 311 -0.61 2.23 23.45
CA MET A 311 -0.39 3.43 24.27
C MET A 311 0.54 4.43 23.58
N SER A 312 1.63 3.94 23.00
CA SER A 312 2.62 4.76 22.30
C SER A 312 1.99 5.48 21.11
N ILE A 313 1.09 4.80 20.40
CA ILE A 313 0.34 5.39 19.30
C ILE A 313 -0.60 6.48 19.80
N ALA A 314 -1.38 6.21 20.86
CA ALA A 314 -2.30 7.21 21.41
C ALA A 314 -1.57 8.48 21.87
N VAL A 315 -0.42 8.32 22.54
CA VAL A 315 0.43 9.42 22.98
C VAL A 315 1.02 10.18 21.78
N ALA A 316 1.54 9.47 20.78
CA ALA A 316 2.10 10.08 19.58
C ALA A 316 1.04 10.86 18.78
N GLU A 317 -0.16 10.29 18.61
CA GLU A 317 -1.31 10.95 17.97
C GLU A 317 -1.69 12.23 18.72
N LYS A 318 -1.72 12.19 20.06
CA LYS A 318 -2.04 13.36 20.89
C LYS A 318 -1.00 14.48 20.74
N ILE A 319 0.29 14.15 20.82
CA ILE A 319 1.38 15.12 20.63
C ILE A 319 1.31 15.78 19.24
N LYS A 320 1.09 14.97 18.20
CA LYS A 320 0.98 15.46 16.81
C LYS A 320 -0.22 16.39 16.64
N TYR A 321 -1.36 16.04 17.25
CA TYR A 321 -2.56 16.88 17.27
C TYR A 321 -2.28 18.23 17.95
N ASP A 322 -1.78 18.23 19.18
CA ASP A 322 -1.55 19.46 19.95
C ASP A 322 -0.52 20.39 19.27
N THR A 323 0.51 19.81 18.63
CA THR A 323 1.50 20.56 17.86
C THR A 323 0.87 21.24 16.64
N SER A 324 -0.01 20.53 15.93
CA SER A 324 -0.71 21.07 14.75
C SER A 324 -1.66 22.21 15.13
N SER A 325 -2.44 22.06 16.21
CA SER A 325 -3.39 23.08 16.69
C SER A 325 -2.67 24.36 17.14
N THR A 326 -1.53 24.24 17.80
CA THR A 326 -0.75 25.40 18.27
C THR A 326 -0.19 26.22 17.10
N SER A 327 0.13 25.57 15.97
CA SER A 327 0.69 26.25 14.79
C SER A 327 -0.32 27.12 14.03
N VAL A 328 -1.61 26.80 14.13
CA VAL A 328 -2.69 27.55 13.44
C VAL A 328 -3.02 28.86 14.17
N ASN A 329 -2.76 28.93 15.47
CA ASN A 329 -3.02 30.13 16.28
C ASN A 329 -1.87 31.15 16.28
N LYS A 330 -0.70 30.83 15.71
CA LYS A 330 0.37 31.79 15.44
C LYS A 330 0.21 32.36 14.02
N LYS A 331 -0.42 33.56 13.94
CA LYS A 331 -0.45 34.55 12.84
C LYS A 331 -0.14 34.03 11.42
N ARG A 332 -1.14 34.16 10.52
CA ARG A 332 -1.05 34.02 9.06
C ARG A 332 0.07 34.89 8.47
N GLU A 333 1.25 34.33 8.31
CA GLU A 333 2.20 34.73 7.27
C GLU A 333 2.03 33.78 6.07
N PRO A 334 2.20 34.25 4.82
CA PRO A 334 2.02 33.45 3.62
C PRO A 334 3.09 32.35 3.56
N ARG A 335 2.74 31.15 3.99
CA ARG A 335 3.61 29.97 3.87
C ARG A 335 3.58 29.48 2.43
N SER A 336 4.72 29.62 1.77
CA SER A 336 5.10 28.84 0.59
C SER A 336 5.11 27.34 0.92
N GLY A 337 4.78 26.52 -0.08
CA GLY A 337 4.38 25.12 0.01
C GLY A 337 5.07 24.28 1.09
N GLY A 338 4.25 23.56 1.87
CA GLY A 338 4.72 22.62 2.88
C GLY A 338 5.68 21.59 2.27
N LYS A 339 6.96 21.69 2.65
CA LYS A 339 7.97 20.69 2.35
C LYS A 339 7.66 19.44 3.17
N PHE A 340 7.06 18.45 2.52
CA PHE A 340 7.07 17.08 3.02
C PHE A 340 8.54 16.62 3.03
N VAL A 341 9.05 16.19 4.18
CA VAL A 341 10.40 15.64 4.34
C VAL A 341 10.56 14.49 3.32
N GLN A 342 11.63 14.53 2.52
CA GLN A 342 11.87 13.53 1.48
C GLN A 342 12.00 12.13 2.12
N SER A 343 11.34 11.12 1.55
CA SER A 343 11.33 9.72 2.01
C SER A 343 12.74 9.14 2.24
N SER A 344 13.71 9.61 1.47
CA SER A 344 15.13 9.23 1.58
C SER A 344 15.83 9.85 2.80
N GLN A 345 15.44 11.05 3.24
CA GLN A 345 15.97 11.66 4.47
C GLN A 345 15.48 10.90 5.69
N THR A 346 14.20 10.49 5.71
CA THR A 346 13.65 9.70 6.82
C THR A 346 14.32 8.34 6.93
N CYS A 347 14.70 7.67 5.84
CA CYS A 347 15.42 6.39 5.92
C CYS A 347 16.83 6.56 6.50
N ASN A 348 17.59 7.54 6.01
CA ASN A 348 18.93 7.83 6.54
C ASN A 348 18.88 8.33 7.99
N GLU A 349 17.87 9.11 8.34
CA GLU A 349 17.64 9.57 9.72
C GLU A 349 17.15 8.44 10.61
N VAL A 350 16.29 7.53 10.12
CA VAL A 350 15.90 6.31 10.81
C VAL A 350 17.12 5.45 11.05
N GLN A 351 17.96 5.18 10.05
CA GLN A 351 19.19 4.40 10.25
C GLN A 351 20.15 5.11 11.21
N ARG A 352 20.44 6.40 11.01
CA ARG A 352 21.33 7.17 11.91
C ARG A 352 20.77 7.29 13.33
N SER A 353 19.46 7.39 13.47
CA SER A 353 18.77 7.42 14.76
C SER A 353 18.74 6.02 15.38
N CYS A 354 18.44 4.94 14.64
CA CYS A 354 18.50 3.54 15.08
C CYS A 354 19.82 3.26 15.79
N TYR A 355 20.95 3.60 15.16
CA TYR A 355 22.29 3.39 15.73
C TYR A 355 22.50 4.16 17.04
N LYS A 356 21.86 5.32 17.23
CA LYS A 356 21.93 6.10 18.47
C LYS A 356 20.90 5.66 19.49
N THR A 357 19.68 5.30 19.07
CA THR A 357 18.51 5.05 19.91
C THR A 357 18.54 3.63 20.50
N ASN A 358 19.13 2.64 19.82
CA ASN A 358 19.37 1.32 20.42
C ASN A 358 20.29 1.38 21.64
N PHE A 359 21.16 2.39 21.70
CA PHE A 359 21.93 2.72 22.90
C PHE A 359 21.02 3.31 24.00
N PHE A 360 20.15 4.26 23.66
CA PHE A 360 19.30 4.97 24.64
C PHE A 360 18.12 4.18 25.23
N LEU A 361 17.59 3.16 24.54
CA LEU A 361 16.38 2.44 25.01
C LEU A 361 16.70 1.16 25.81
N ARG A 362 17.95 0.69 25.78
CA ARG A 362 18.40 -0.53 26.48
C ARG A 362 19.14 -0.26 27.79
N ASP A 363 19.62 0.97 27.98
CA ASP A 363 20.09 1.50 29.27
C ASP A 363 18.91 2.04 30.10
#